data_AF-A0A1Y1Z5Q7-F1
#
_entry.id   AF-A0A1Y1Z5Q7-F1
#
_cell.length_a   1.000
_cell.length_b   1.000
_cell.length_c   1.000
_cell.angle_alpha   90.00
_cell.angle_beta   90.00
_cell.angle_gamma   90.00
#
_symmetry.space_group_name_H-M   'P 1'
#
loop_
_entity.id
_entity.type
_entity.pdbx_description
1 polymer ?
#
loop_
_entity_poly.entity_id
_entity_poly.type
_entity_poly.pdbx_seq_one_letter_code
_entity_poly.pdbx_strand_id
1 'polypeptide(L)'
;RWYIKNVDFRKTPSANDGIPYEKEVADRAKGCTFIVSVGMGLKLPQLTLATATVYFHRFYLRRSLKEFHYYDMGATCILLASKVEETGRKLRDIINVCAQKAQKNDKLFLEENSKAVSSIQRIISSQEFQRWKDTILYNEEVLLETLCFDLAVEHPYKILLSLVKELRGSKKLAQTAWAFINDSLRSILCITYPPQVVAASALYVASRFLEETLTTTGTHGWWELIGVEFNDMQ
;
A
#
# COMPACT_ATOMS: atom_id res chain seq x y z
N ARG A 1 -13.23 10.30 -7.71
CA ARG A 1 -13.24 8.91 -8.22
C ARG A 1 -11.80 8.50 -8.49
N TRP A 2 -11.31 7.40 -7.91
CA TRP A 2 -9.88 7.03 -7.88
C TRP A 2 -9.44 6.01 -8.92
N TYR A 3 -10.39 5.44 -9.66
CA TYR A 3 -10.09 4.44 -10.69
C TYR A 3 -9.83 5.13 -12.02
N ILE A 4 -8.66 4.87 -12.58
CA ILE A 4 -8.24 5.42 -13.88
C ILE A 4 -8.09 4.25 -14.84
N LYS A 5 -9.04 4.14 -15.79
CA LYS A 5 -8.90 3.21 -16.92
C LYS A 5 -7.75 3.70 -17.80
N ASN A 6 -6.85 2.79 -18.19
CA ASN A 6 -5.69 3.09 -19.03
C ASN A 6 -4.85 4.25 -18.48
N VAL A 7 -4.30 4.11 -17.27
CA VAL A 7 -3.35 5.07 -16.70
C VAL A 7 -2.25 5.33 -17.74
N ASP A 8 -2.33 6.48 -18.41
CA ASP A 8 -1.26 6.93 -19.29
C ASP A 8 -0.17 7.50 -18.40
N PHE A 9 0.76 6.63 -18.04
CA PHE A 9 1.88 7.01 -17.21
C PHE A 9 2.78 8.08 -17.82
N ARG A 10 2.59 8.43 -19.11
CA ARG A 10 3.27 9.54 -19.75
C ARG A 10 2.70 10.91 -19.36
N LYS A 11 1.57 10.93 -18.64
CA LYS A 11 0.86 12.15 -18.22
C LYS A 11 0.68 12.26 -16.70
N THR A 12 1.43 11.48 -15.93
CA THR A 12 1.43 11.62 -14.46
C THR A 12 2.07 12.95 -14.06
N PRO A 13 1.78 13.48 -12.86
CA PRO A 13 2.51 14.62 -12.31
C PRO A 13 4.03 14.40 -12.33
N SER A 14 4.49 13.18 -12.01
CA SER A 14 5.90 12.80 -12.08
C SER A 14 6.46 12.89 -13.52
N ALA A 15 5.70 12.43 -14.53
CA ALA A 15 6.12 12.53 -15.92
C ALA A 15 6.22 13.99 -16.40
N ASN A 16 5.28 14.85 -16.00
CA ASN A 16 5.32 16.28 -16.29
C ASN A 16 6.56 16.97 -15.69
N ASP A 17 7.04 16.43 -14.57
CA ASP A 17 8.26 16.88 -13.88
C ASP A 17 9.57 16.29 -14.44
N GLY A 18 9.46 15.45 -15.48
CA GLY A 18 10.57 14.83 -16.19
C GLY A 18 11.03 13.49 -15.61
N ILE A 19 10.23 12.82 -14.78
CA ILE A 19 10.53 11.45 -14.30
C ILE A 19 10.10 10.45 -15.38
N PRO A 20 11.02 9.60 -15.91
CA PRO A 20 10.66 8.55 -16.85
C PRO A 20 9.71 7.52 -16.23
N TYR A 21 8.85 6.93 -17.06
CA TYR A 21 7.87 5.94 -16.65
C TYR A 21 8.49 4.79 -15.83
N GLU A 22 9.58 4.20 -16.33
CA GLU A 22 10.23 3.06 -15.70
C GLU A 22 10.77 3.42 -14.32
N LYS A 23 11.25 4.66 -14.16
CA LYS A 23 11.72 5.18 -12.88
C LYS A 23 10.55 5.39 -11.91
N GLU A 24 9.45 5.99 -12.36
CA GLU A 24 8.26 6.16 -11.52
C GLU A 24 7.70 4.81 -11.04
N VAL A 25 7.61 3.81 -11.92
CA VAL A 25 7.18 2.46 -11.55
C VAL A 25 8.12 1.85 -10.50
N ALA A 26 9.43 1.93 -10.73
CA ALA A 26 10.42 1.40 -9.80
C ALA A 26 10.37 2.11 -8.43
N ASP A 27 10.24 3.43 -8.41
CA ASP A 27 10.21 4.23 -7.17
C ASP A 27 8.90 4.01 -6.40
N ARG A 28 7.76 3.86 -7.07
CA ARG A 28 6.50 3.44 -6.43
C ARG A 28 6.62 2.04 -5.83
N ALA A 29 7.23 1.09 -6.54
CA ALA A 29 7.44 -0.28 -6.03
C ALA A 29 8.36 -0.29 -4.80
N LYS A 30 9.42 0.54 -4.77
CA LYS A 30 10.26 0.75 -3.58
C LYS A 30 9.47 1.34 -2.43
N GLY A 31 8.61 2.34 -2.69
CA GLY A 31 7.72 2.93 -1.69
C GLY A 31 6.76 1.90 -1.08
N CYS A 32 6.12 1.07 -1.90
CA CYS A 32 5.24 -0.01 -1.42
C CYS A 32 6.02 -1.06 -0.58
N THR A 33 7.22 -1.44 -1.03
CA THR A 33 8.09 -2.37 -0.30
C THR A 33 8.52 -1.80 1.05
N PHE A 34 8.82 -0.50 1.10
CA PHE A 34 9.11 0.22 2.33
C PHE A 34 7.90 0.24 3.26
N ILE A 35 6.69 0.54 2.75
CA ILE A 35 5.45 0.53 3.54
C ILE A 35 5.25 -0.83 4.23
N VAL A 36 5.38 -1.92 3.46
CA VAL A 36 5.24 -3.28 3.99
C VAL A 36 6.33 -3.60 5.02
N SER A 37 7.58 -3.22 4.75
CA SER A 37 8.71 -3.49 5.65
C SER A 37 8.59 -2.76 6.99
N VAL A 38 8.20 -1.48 6.96
CA VAL A 38 7.96 -0.69 8.18
C VAL A 38 6.73 -1.22 8.92
N GLY A 39 5.67 -1.54 8.18
CA GLY A 39 4.46 -2.15 8.71
C GLY A 39 4.70 -3.43 9.51
N MET A 40 5.51 -4.34 8.96
CA MET A 40 5.93 -5.56 9.65
C MET A 40 6.75 -5.25 10.91
N GLY A 41 7.67 -4.29 10.85
CA GLY A 41 8.45 -3.85 12.02
C GLY A 41 7.57 -3.28 13.15
N LEU A 42 6.49 -2.60 12.78
CA LEU A 42 5.48 -2.05 13.71
C LEU A 42 4.38 -3.05 14.10
N LYS A 43 4.43 -4.27 13.56
CA LYS A 43 3.40 -5.32 13.74
C LYS A 43 1.99 -4.80 13.42
N LEU A 44 1.86 -4.07 12.32
CA LEU A 44 0.56 -3.58 11.84
C LEU A 44 -0.20 -4.69 11.09
N PRO A 45 -1.53 -4.76 11.20
CA PRO A 45 -2.32 -5.70 10.42
C PRO A 45 -2.21 -5.46 8.91
N GLN A 46 -2.36 -6.53 8.12
CA GLN A 46 -2.31 -6.45 6.65
C GLN A 46 -3.30 -5.43 6.07
N LEU A 47 -4.48 -5.29 6.67
CA LEU A 47 -5.48 -4.31 6.24
C LEU A 47 -4.94 -2.88 6.29
N THR A 48 -4.24 -2.52 7.37
CA THR A 48 -3.59 -1.21 7.52
C THR A 48 -2.51 -0.98 6.47
N LEU A 49 -1.74 -2.02 6.12
CA LEU A 49 -0.71 -1.93 5.06
C LEU A 49 -1.34 -1.74 3.68
N ALA A 50 -2.44 -2.43 3.41
CA ALA A 50 -3.20 -2.25 2.19
C ALA A 50 -3.75 -0.83 2.10
N THR A 51 -4.36 -0.30 3.18
CA THR A 51 -4.86 1.09 3.23
C THR A 51 -3.75 2.11 2.98
N ALA A 52 -2.60 1.97 3.66
CA ALA A 52 -1.45 2.84 3.44
C ALA A 52 -0.96 2.79 1.98
N THR A 53 -0.94 1.61 1.36
CA THR A 53 -0.51 1.43 -0.03
C THR A 53 -1.50 2.05 -1.03
N VAL A 54 -2.81 1.98 -0.74
CA VAL A 54 -3.83 2.66 -1.55
C VAL A 54 -3.69 4.18 -1.46
N TYR A 55 -3.50 4.74 -0.25
CA TYR A 55 -3.22 6.16 -0.08
C TYR A 55 -1.98 6.60 -0.85
N PHE A 56 -0.91 5.81 -0.77
CA PHE A 56 0.34 6.07 -1.48
C PHE A 56 0.12 6.14 -3.00
N HIS A 57 -0.56 5.15 -3.60
CA HIS A 57 -0.83 5.18 -5.04
C HIS A 57 -1.76 6.31 -5.45
N ARG A 58 -2.83 6.57 -4.68
CA ARG A 58 -3.77 7.68 -4.90
C ARG A 58 -3.07 9.04 -4.83
N PHE A 59 -2.15 9.22 -3.89
CA PHE A 59 -1.39 10.45 -3.72
C PHE A 59 -0.58 10.80 -4.97
N TYR A 60 0.18 9.83 -5.50
CA TYR A 60 0.99 10.04 -6.70
C TYR A 60 0.17 10.07 -8.01
N LEU A 61 -1.16 9.95 -7.96
CA LEU A 61 -1.99 10.34 -9.12
C LEU A 61 -2.06 11.86 -9.28
N ARG A 62 -1.81 12.61 -8.21
CA ARG A 62 -1.99 14.07 -8.15
C ARG A 62 -0.72 14.83 -7.79
N ARG A 63 0.25 14.16 -7.18
CA ARG A 63 1.54 14.72 -6.78
C ARG A 63 2.69 13.98 -7.45
N SER A 64 3.83 14.65 -7.52
CA SER A 64 5.02 14.17 -8.22
C SER A 64 6.01 13.51 -7.26
N LEU A 65 6.65 12.43 -7.72
CA LEU A 65 7.79 11.81 -7.03
C LEU A 65 9.03 12.71 -6.94
N LYS A 66 9.08 13.79 -7.73
CA LYS A 66 10.16 14.78 -7.67
C LYS A 66 10.00 15.72 -6.47
N GLU A 67 8.76 16.07 -6.16
CA GLU A 67 8.39 16.95 -5.05
C GLU A 67 8.33 16.18 -3.74
N PHE A 68 7.72 14.98 -3.76
CA PHE A 68 7.53 14.15 -2.58
C PHE A 68 8.26 12.82 -2.72
N HIS A 69 9.22 12.57 -1.84
CA HIS A 69 9.98 11.33 -1.85
C HIS A 69 9.14 10.15 -1.33
N TYR A 70 9.27 8.99 -1.97
CA TYR A 70 8.43 7.82 -1.68
C TYR A 70 8.62 7.24 -0.27
N TYR A 71 9.78 7.38 0.37
CA TYR A 71 9.93 6.98 1.78
C TYR A 71 9.21 7.92 2.75
N ASP A 72 9.27 9.22 2.51
CA ASP A 72 8.64 10.23 3.36
C ASP A 72 7.11 10.10 3.28
N MET A 73 6.59 9.95 2.05
CA MET A 73 5.16 9.68 1.86
C MET A 73 4.75 8.28 2.35
N GLY A 74 5.60 7.27 2.21
CA GLY A 74 5.33 5.93 2.73
C GLY A 74 5.13 5.94 4.25
N ALA A 75 6.01 6.63 4.98
CA ALA A 75 5.89 6.81 6.44
C ALA A 75 4.60 7.55 6.82
N THR A 76 4.28 8.61 6.08
CA THR A 76 3.06 9.41 6.27
C THR A 76 1.80 8.58 6.03
N CYS A 77 1.77 7.77 4.97
CA CYS A 77 0.66 6.88 4.67
C CYS A 77 0.45 5.84 5.77
N ILE A 78 1.51 5.30 6.37
CA ILE A 78 1.41 4.38 7.51
C ILE A 78 0.80 5.08 8.72
N LEU A 79 1.27 6.29 9.06
CA LEU A 79 0.71 7.05 10.17
C LEU A 79 -0.80 7.24 9.98
N LEU A 80 -1.21 7.80 8.83
CA LEU A 80 -2.61 8.08 8.54
C LEU A 80 -3.46 6.80 8.50
N ALA A 81 -3.01 5.75 7.80
CA ALA A 81 -3.73 4.48 7.75
C ALA A 81 -3.87 3.83 9.12
N SER A 82 -2.85 3.90 9.98
CA SER A 82 -2.94 3.36 11.34
C SER A 82 -3.95 4.09 12.21
N LYS A 83 -4.16 5.39 11.99
CA LYS A 83 -5.21 6.17 12.65
C LYS A 83 -6.60 5.77 12.15
N VAL A 84 -6.77 5.70 10.82
CA VAL A 84 -8.06 5.37 10.18
C VAL A 84 -8.52 3.95 10.49
N GLU A 85 -7.60 2.98 10.50
CA GLU A 85 -7.90 1.58 10.76
C GLU A 85 -7.91 1.23 12.27
N GLU A 86 -7.79 2.23 13.14
CA GLU A 86 -7.74 2.07 14.61
C GLU A 86 -6.61 1.15 15.11
N THR A 87 -5.51 1.05 14.35
CA THR A 87 -4.31 0.26 14.67
C THR A 87 -3.13 1.16 15.05
N GLY A 88 -3.43 2.32 15.64
CA GLY A 88 -2.48 3.39 15.90
C GLY A 88 -1.16 2.95 16.55
N ARG A 89 -0.09 3.63 16.16
CA ARG A 89 1.25 3.49 16.75
C ARG A 89 1.75 4.87 17.15
N LYS A 90 2.62 4.93 18.16
CA LYS A 90 3.25 6.20 18.56
C LYS A 90 4.12 6.69 17.40
N LEU A 91 4.04 7.99 17.11
CA LEU A 91 4.84 8.61 16.05
C LEU A 91 6.34 8.31 16.20
N ARG A 92 6.86 8.32 17.43
CA ARG A 92 8.25 7.96 17.73
C ARG A 92 8.62 6.55 17.25
N ASP A 93 7.73 5.59 17.42
CA ASP A 93 7.99 4.20 17.03
C ASP A 93 7.95 4.07 15.50
N ILE A 94 7.02 4.77 14.85
CA ILE A 94 6.95 4.87 13.38
C ILE A 94 8.25 5.46 12.83
N ILE A 95 8.71 6.59 13.36
CA ILE A 95 9.94 7.27 12.93
C ILE A 95 11.14 6.33 13.05
N ASN A 96 11.28 5.65 14.19
CA ASN A 96 12.39 4.73 14.43
C ASN A 96 12.43 3.59 13.41
N VAL A 97 11.30 2.93 13.17
CA VAL A 97 11.23 1.85 12.19
C VAL A 97 11.44 2.38 10.76
N CYS A 98 10.90 3.56 10.43
CA CYS A 98 11.13 4.21 9.13
C CYS A 98 12.63 4.45 8.90
N ALA A 99 13.32 5.04 9.88
CA ALA A 99 14.76 5.32 9.77
C ALA A 99 15.58 4.03 9.65
N GLN A 100 15.27 3.00 10.46
CA GLN A 100 15.92 1.68 10.38
C GLN A 100 15.81 1.09 8.97
N LYS A 101 14.61 1.11 8.37
CA LYS A 101 14.39 0.54 7.04
C LYS A 101 14.93 1.40 5.90
N ALA A 102 14.85 2.73 6.01
CA ALA A 102 15.38 3.65 5.01
C ALA A 102 16.91 3.60 4.94
N GLN A 103 17.58 3.48 6.09
CA GLN A 103 19.05 3.38 6.17
C GLN A 103 19.58 1.94 6.09
N LYS A 104 18.69 0.93 6.04
CA LYS A 104 19.07 -0.50 6.11
C LYS A 104 19.91 -0.82 7.36
N ASN A 105 19.58 -0.20 8.49
CA ASN A 105 20.25 -0.37 9.76
C ASN A 105 19.23 -0.70 10.85
N ASP A 106 18.96 -1.99 11.07
CA ASP A 106 17.97 -2.45 12.06
C ASP A 106 18.35 -2.13 13.52
N LYS A 107 19.61 -1.78 13.79
CA LYS A 107 20.08 -1.37 15.12
C LYS A 107 19.95 0.13 15.39
N LEU A 108 19.54 0.90 14.38
CA LEU A 108 19.36 2.34 14.51
C LEU A 108 18.26 2.64 15.52
N PHE A 109 18.53 3.56 16.42
CA PHE A 109 17.54 4.11 17.33
C PHE A 109 17.73 5.61 17.43
N LEU A 110 16.68 6.34 17.08
CA LEU A 110 16.59 7.79 17.11
C LEU A 110 15.80 8.20 18.36
N GLU A 111 16.37 9.15 19.10
CA GLU A 111 15.73 9.75 20.26
C GLU A 111 15.66 11.27 20.12
N GLU A 112 14.53 11.83 20.53
CA GLU A 112 14.31 13.27 20.59
C GLU A 112 15.19 13.95 21.64
N ASN A 113 15.46 13.27 22.78
CA ASN A 113 16.13 13.84 23.96
C ASN A 113 17.04 12.82 24.71
N SER A 114 18.02 12.21 24.03
CA SER A 114 18.86 11.17 24.66
C SER A 114 19.89 11.72 25.65
N LYS A 115 19.94 11.14 26.87
CA LYS A 115 20.88 11.52 27.94
C LYS A 115 22.26 10.82 27.87
N ALA A 116 22.56 9.96 26.89
CA ALA A 116 23.84 9.23 26.82
C ALA A 116 24.50 9.16 25.42
N VAL A 117 25.84 9.08 25.44
CA VAL A 117 26.89 8.80 24.41
C VAL A 117 27.15 9.84 23.31
N SER A 118 28.36 10.41 23.33
CA SER A 118 29.10 11.27 22.37
C SER A 118 28.34 12.40 21.63
N SER A 119 28.78 13.64 21.88
CA SER A 119 28.08 14.89 21.52
C SER A 119 27.67 15.04 20.05
N ILE A 120 28.45 14.53 19.10
CA ILE A 120 28.18 14.68 17.66
C ILE A 120 27.12 13.67 17.16
N GLN A 121 27.23 12.40 17.57
CA GLN A 121 26.27 11.37 17.17
C GLN A 121 24.87 11.68 17.71
N ARG A 122 24.77 12.27 18.91
CA ARG A 122 23.51 12.77 19.46
C ARG A 122 22.83 13.80 18.56
N ILE A 123 23.58 14.81 18.12
CA ILE A 123 23.05 15.92 17.30
C ILE A 123 22.50 15.37 15.98
N ILE A 124 23.22 14.43 15.35
CA ILE A 124 22.79 13.81 14.09
C ILE A 124 21.51 13.00 14.31
N SER A 125 21.46 12.14 15.33
CA SER A 125 20.27 11.33 15.62
C SER A 125 19.05 12.18 15.97
N SER A 126 19.22 13.25 16.75
CA SER A 126 18.11 14.14 17.14
C SER A 126 17.63 14.98 15.95
N GLN A 127 18.53 15.48 15.10
CA GLN A 127 18.17 16.20 13.88
C GLN A 127 17.43 15.30 12.90
N GLU A 128 17.88 14.05 12.74
CA GLU A 128 17.20 13.11 11.86
C GLU A 128 15.81 12.73 12.39
N PHE A 129 15.67 12.50 13.70
CA PHE A 129 14.37 12.29 14.32
C PHE A 129 13.42 13.46 14.02
N GLN A 130 13.91 14.67 14.23
CA GLN A 130 13.15 15.89 14.02
C GLN A 130 12.78 16.08 12.54
N ARG A 131 13.70 15.80 11.62
CA ARG A 131 13.41 15.80 10.17
C ARG A 131 12.25 14.86 9.84
N TRP A 132 12.29 13.61 10.31
CA TRP A 132 11.21 12.65 10.05
C TRP A 132 9.89 13.12 10.65
N LYS A 133 9.92 13.60 11.90
CA LYS A 133 8.74 14.13 12.59
C LYS A 133 8.10 15.27 11.80
N ASP A 134 8.88 16.29 11.46
CA ASP A 134 8.37 17.49 10.77
C ASP A 134 7.87 17.13 9.36
N THR A 135 8.62 16.29 8.65
CA THR A 135 8.23 15.80 7.32
C THR A 135 6.91 15.03 7.35
N ILE A 136 6.76 14.09 8.30
CA ILE A 136 5.55 13.27 8.41
C ILE A 136 4.34 14.14 8.78
N LEU A 137 4.50 15.09 9.71
CA LEU A 137 3.40 15.95 10.14
C LEU A 137 2.97 16.92 9.03
N TYR A 138 3.92 17.53 8.33
CA TYR A 138 3.63 18.38 7.17
C TYR A 138 2.94 17.57 6.05
N ASN A 139 3.51 16.42 5.70
CA ASN A 139 2.96 15.58 4.64
C ASN A 139 1.59 14.98 5.01
N GLU A 140 1.26 14.82 6.30
CA GLU A 140 -0.05 14.34 6.74
C GLU A 140 -1.15 15.31 6.28
N GLU A 141 -0.95 16.61 6.46
CA GLU A 141 -1.88 17.65 5.99
C GLU A 141 -2.01 17.61 4.46
N VAL A 142 -0.88 17.57 3.74
CA VAL A 142 -0.86 17.51 2.28
C VAL A 142 -1.51 16.22 1.76
N LEU A 143 -1.31 15.09 2.44
CA LEU A 143 -1.90 13.81 2.09
C LEU A 143 -3.42 13.85 2.24
N LEU A 144 -3.93 14.36 3.36
CA LEU A 144 -5.36 14.51 3.62
C LEU A 144 -6.05 15.36 2.54
N GLU A 145 -5.46 16.52 2.23
CA GLU A 145 -5.97 17.41 1.17
C GLU A 145 -5.91 16.72 -0.19
N THR A 146 -4.78 16.09 -0.52
CA THR A 146 -4.59 15.40 -1.81
C THR A 146 -5.57 14.24 -1.98
N LEU A 147 -5.93 13.55 -0.89
CA LEU A 147 -6.97 12.51 -0.87
C LEU A 147 -8.40 13.08 -0.82
N CYS A 148 -8.59 14.39 -0.76
CA CYS A 148 -9.89 15.03 -0.55
C CYS A 148 -10.63 14.46 0.68
N PHE A 149 -9.89 14.06 1.72
CA PHE A 149 -10.44 13.38 2.91
C PHE A 149 -11.22 12.08 2.59
N ASP A 150 -11.05 11.50 1.41
CA ASP A 150 -11.61 10.20 1.04
C ASP A 150 -10.75 9.06 1.59
N LEU A 151 -10.90 8.86 2.91
CA LEU A 151 -10.16 7.89 3.72
C LEU A 151 -10.83 6.51 3.75
N ALA A 152 -12.03 6.37 3.19
CA ALA A 152 -12.70 5.09 3.11
C ALA A 152 -12.10 4.24 1.99
N VAL A 153 -11.36 3.20 2.35
CA VAL A 153 -10.77 2.25 1.39
C VAL A 153 -11.50 0.92 1.46
N GLU A 154 -12.13 0.54 0.36
CA GLU A 154 -12.66 -0.81 0.18
C GLU A 154 -11.55 -1.74 -0.32
N HIS A 155 -11.40 -2.89 0.34
CA HIS A 155 -10.34 -3.85 0.04
C HIS A 155 -10.89 -5.17 -0.52
N PRO A 156 -10.13 -5.84 -1.41
CA PRO A 156 -10.57 -7.08 -2.06
C PRO A 156 -10.69 -8.28 -1.11
N TYR A 157 -10.09 -8.23 0.10
CA TYR A 157 -10.01 -9.37 1.02
C TYR A 157 -11.36 -9.93 1.45
N LYS A 158 -12.31 -9.08 1.84
CA LYS A 158 -13.64 -9.52 2.28
C LYS A 158 -14.43 -10.14 1.12
N ILE A 159 -14.30 -9.55 -0.06
CA ILE A 159 -14.94 -10.03 -1.29
C ILE A 159 -14.40 -11.42 -1.64
N LEU A 160 -13.07 -11.59 -1.62
CA LEU A 160 -12.42 -12.87 -1.84
C LEU A 160 -12.96 -13.96 -0.89
N LEU A 161 -13.00 -13.70 0.41
CA LEU A 161 -13.48 -14.69 1.38
C LEU A 161 -14.95 -15.05 1.16
N SER A 162 -15.78 -14.09 0.76
CA SER A 162 -17.18 -14.35 0.40
C SER A 162 -17.27 -15.28 -0.81
N LEU A 163 -16.52 -14.99 -1.89
CA LEU A 163 -16.49 -15.80 -3.10
C LEU A 163 -16.00 -17.22 -2.84
N VAL A 164 -14.89 -17.39 -2.10
CA VAL A 164 -14.37 -18.73 -1.81
C VAL A 164 -15.39 -19.55 -1.01
N LYS A 165 -16.10 -18.93 -0.06
CA LYS A 165 -17.14 -19.60 0.71
C LYS A 165 -18.32 -20.02 -0.18
N GLU A 166 -18.77 -19.14 -1.05
CA GLU A 166 -19.90 -19.40 -1.96
C GLU A 166 -19.59 -20.49 -2.98
N LEU A 167 -18.37 -20.47 -3.54
CA LEU A 167 -17.88 -21.45 -4.51
C LEU A 167 -17.34 -22.73 -3.86
N ARG A 168 -17.44 -22.85 -2.53
CA ARG A 168 -16.93 -23.99 -1.74
C ARG A 168 -15.46 -24.30 -2.02
N GLY A 169 -14.67 -23.27 -2.30
CA GLY A 169 -13.25 -23.39 -2.59
C GLY A 169 -12.44 -23.78 -1.35
N SER A 170 -11.28 -24.38 -1.59
CA SER A 170 -10.43 -24.88 -0.52
C SER A 170 -9.78 -23.75 0.30
N LYS A 171 -9.39 -24.07 1.54
CA LYS A 171 -8.59 -23.15 2.37
C LYS A 171 -7.27 -22.77 1.69
N LYS A 172 -6.66 -23.71 0.95
CA LYS A 172 -5.42 -23.48 0.20
C LYS A 172 -5.65 -22.47 -0.92
N LEU A 173 -6.76 -22.59 -1.65
CA LEU A 173 -7.17 -21.63 -2.67
C LEU A 173 -7.34 -20.22 -2.09
N ALA A 174 -8.06 -20.08 -0.95
CA ALA A 174 -8.20 -18.79 -0.28
C ALA A 174 -6.86 -18.16 0.07
N GLN A 175 -5.93 -18.95 0.63
CA GLN A 175 -4.59 -18.47 1.01
C GLN A 175 -3.75 -18.06 -0.20
N THR A 176 -3.79 -18.83 -1.29
CA THR A 176 -3.07 -18.51 -2.53
C THR A 176 -3.64 -17.25 -3.18
N ALA A 177 -4.96 -17.11 -3.28
CA ALA A 177 -5.59 -15.90 -3.81
C ALA A 177 -5.30 -14.67 -2.93
N TRP A 178 -5.30 -14.83 -1.60
CA TRP A 178 -4.92 -13.76 -0.68
C TRP A 178 -3.47 -13.31 -0.90
N ALA A 179 -2.54 -14.23 -1.15
CA ALA A 179 -1.16 -13.91 -1.48
C ALA A 179 -1.06 -13.09 -2.78
N PHE A 180 -1.80 -13.47 -3.83
CA PHE A 180 -1.85 -12.67 -5.07
C PHE A 180 -2.43 -11.28 -4.86
N ILE A 181 -3.45 -11.12 -4.01
CA ILE A 181 -3.92 -9.79 -3.61
C ILE A 181 -2.80 -8.99 -2.95
N ASN A 182 -2.06 -9.58 -2.00
CA ASN A 182 -0.96 -8.87 -1.33
C ASN A 182 0.15 -8.47 -2.32
N ASP A 183 0.48 -9.33 -3.28
CA ASP A 183 1.45 -9.02 -4.32
C ASP A 183 0.97 -7.87 -5.23
N SER A 184 -0.34 -7.81 -5.52
CA SER A 184 -0.93 -6.73 -6.31
C SER A 184 -0.76 -5.35 -5.70
N LEU A 185 -0.62 -5.24 -4.37
CA LEU A 185 -0.41 -3.95 -3.69
C LEU A 185 0.90 -3.27 -4.10
N ARG A 186 1.91 -4.02 -4.55
CA ARG A 186 3.16 -3.46 -5.08
C ARG A 186 3.00 -2.83 -6.47
N SER A 187 1.83 -2.97 -7.08
CA SER A 187 1.48 -2.44 -8.40
C SER A 187 0.36 -1.41 -8.30
N ILE A 188 0.00 -0.80 -9.42
CA ILE A 188 -1.08 0.18 -9.49
C ILE A 188 -2.50 -0.43 -9.57
N LEU A 189 -2.66 -1.75 -9.49
CA LEU A 189 -3.97 -2.38 -9.70
C LEU A 189 -5.07 -1.82 -8.78
N CYS A 190 -4.71 -1.40 -7.55
CA CYS A 190 -5.63 -0.79 -6.60
C CYS A 190 -6.21 0.59 -7.02
N ILE A 191 -5.61 1.24 -8.02
CA ILE A 191 -6.07 2.50 -8.63
C ILE A 191 -6.49 2.32 -10.10
N THR A 192 -6.28 1.14 -10.68
CA THR A 192 -6.75 0.80 -12.03
C THR A 192 -8.11 0.12 -11.99
N TYR A 193 -8.30 -0.80 -11.05
CA TYR A 193 -9.46 -1.68 -10.99
C TYR A 193 -10.18 -1.60 -9.65
N PRO A 194 -11.52 -1.75 -9.63
CA PRO A 194 -12.28 -1.94 -8.41
C PRO A 194 -11.83 -3.18 -7.61
N PRO A 195 -12.01 -3.19 -6.28
CA PRO A 195 -11.60 -4.32 -5.44
C PRO A 195 -12.30 -5.64 -5.82
N GLN A 196 -13.51 -5.59 -6.39
CA GLN A 196 -14.22 -6.76 -6.92
C GLN A 196 -13.42 -7.45 -8.01
N VAL A 197 -12.93 -6.68 -8.98
CA VAL A 197 -12.12 -7.19 -10.10
C VAL A 197 -10.82 -7.76 -9.57
N VAL A 198 -10.10 -7.05 -8.70
CA VAL A 198 -8.84 -7.54 -8.11
C VAL A 198 -9.03 -8.85 -7.33
N ALA A 199 -10.12 -8.96 -6.56
CA ALA A 199 -10.45 -10.19 -5.84
C ALA A 199 -10.75 -11.35 -6.80
N ALA A 200 -11.53 -11.10 -7.85
CA ALA A 200 -11.89 -12.09 -8.85
C ALA A 200 -10.65 -12.56 -9.63
N SER A 201 -9.82 -11.64 -10.14
CA SER A 201 -8.58 -11.98 -10.84
C SER A 201 -7.65 -12.80 -9.97
N ALA A 202 -7.46 -12.43 -8.69
CA ALA A 202 -6.62 -13.19 -7.77
C ALA A 202 -7.15 -14.60 -7.52
N LEU A 203 -8.47 -14.77 -7.39
CA LEU A 203 -9.10 -16.08 -7.24
C LEU A 203 -8.98 -16.93 -8.50
N TYR A 204 -9.17 -16.32 -9.68
CA TYR A 204 -9.01 -16.99 -10.97
C TYR A 204 -7.58 -17.47 -11.20
N VAL A 205 -6.58 -16.62 -10.95
CA VAL A 205 -5.17 -17.01 -11.07
C VAL A 205 -4.81 -18.09 -10.06
N ALA A 206 -5.31 -18.01 -8.82
CA ALA A 206 -5.09 -19.04 -7.81
C ALA A 206 -5.72 -20.39 -8.16
N SER A 207 -6.93 -20.40 -8.72
CA SER A 207 -7.59 -21.65 -9.11
C SER A 207 -6.85 -22.33 -10.25
N ARG A 208 -6.37 -21.56 -11.24
CA ARG A 208 -5.52 -22.05 -12.33
C ARG A 208 -4.17 -22.56 -11.83
N PHE A 209 -3.53 -21.84 -10.90
CA PHE A 209 -2.25 -22.23 -10.31
C PHE A 209 -2.34 -23.53 -9.50
N LEU A 210 -3.48 -23.78 -8.84
CA LEU A 210 -3.73 -24.98 -8.04
C LEU A 210 -4.46 -26.09 -8.80
N GLU A 211 -4.84 -25.86 -10.05
CA GLU A 211 -5.69 -26.74 -10.85
C GLU A 211 -7.03 -27.08 -10.15
N GLU A 212 -7.54 -26.16 -9.33
CA GLU A 212 -8.80 -26.33 -8.61
C GLU A 212 -9.97 -25.82 -9.46
N THR A 213 -10.95 -26.69 -9.74
CA THR A 213 -12.13 -26.31 -10.52
C THR A 213 -13.16 -25.63 -9.62
N LEU A 214 -13.43 -24.36 -9.88
CA LEU A 214 -14.50 -23.62 -9.23
C LEU A 214 -15.84 -23.96 -9.89
N THR A 215 -16.75 -24.58 -9.14
CA THR A 215 -18.08 -24.95 -9.66
C THR A 215 -19.05 -23.79 -9.50
N THR A 216 -19.79 -23.47 -10.55
CA THR A 216 -20.91 -22.53 -10.52
C THR A 216 -22.23 -23.28 -10.42
N THR A 217 -23.19 -22.72 -9.69
CA THR A 217 -24.58 -23.17 -9.77
C THR A 217 -25.25 -22.50 -10.97
N GLY A 218 -25.06 -23.04 -12.18
CA GLY A 218 -25.74 -22.57 -13.40
C GLY A 218 -24.85 -22.49 -14.66
N THR A 219 -25.38 -21.83 -15.70
CA THR A 219 -24.70 -21.63 -17.01
C THR A 219 -23.78 -20.41 -17.06
N HIS A 220 -23.78 -19.59 -16.00
CA HIS A 220 -23.04 -18.32 -15.91
C HIS A 220 -21.69 -18.54 -15.21
N GLY A 221 -20.71 -17.68 -15.50
CA GLY A 221 -19.40 -17.70 -14.83
C GLY A 221 -19.51 -17.22 -13.38
N TRP A 222 -18.68 -17.74 -12.47
CA TRP A 222 -18.77 -17.38 -11.04
C TRP A 222 -18.43 -15.91 -10.76
N TRP A 223 -17.67 -15.27 -11.65
CA TRP A 223 -17.33 -13.85 -11.56
C TRP A 223 -18.54 -12.92 -11.75
N GLU A 224 -19.62 -13.40 -12.39
CA GLU A 224 -20.85 -12.63 -12.56
C GLU A 224 -21.59 -12.42 -11.23
N LEU A 225 -21.34 -13.25 -10.21
CA LEU A 225 -21.90 -13.11 -8.86
C LEU A 225 -21.55 -11.76 -8.20
N ILE A 226 -20.44 -11.15 -8.63
CA ILE A 226 -19.95 -9.86 -8.14
C ILE A 226 -19.94 -8.79 -9.24
N GLY A 227 -20.62 -9.03 -10.36
CA GLY A 227 -20.76 -8.07 -11.47
C GLY A 227 -19.45 -7.77 -12.20
N VAL A 228 -18.51 -8.71 -12.23
CA VAL A 228 -17.23 -8.57 -12.95
C VAL A 228 -17.35 -9.22 -14.32
N GLU A 229 -16.77 -8.60 -15.35
CA GLU A 229 -16.66 -9.21 -16.69
C GLU A 229 -15.40 -10.07 -16.80
N PHE A 230 -15.45 -11.18 -17.54
CA PHE A 230 -14.29 -12.06 -17.72
C PHE A 230 -13.07 -11.34 -18.30
N ASN A 231 -13.29 -10.42 -19.23
CA ASN A 231 -12.22 -9.65 -19.87
C ASN A 231 -11.48 -8.72 -18.89
N ASP A 232 -12.13 -8.27 -17.82
CA ASP A 232 -11.49 -7.45 -16.79
C ASP A 232 -10.59 -8.30 -15.87
N MET A 233 -10.72 -9.63 -15.90
CA MET A 233 -9.92 -10.55 -15.08
C MET A 233 -8.67 -11.11 -15.78
N GLN A 234 -8.65 -11.15 -17.11
CA GLN A 234 -7.51 -11.61 -17.92
C GLN A 234 -6.36 -10.60 -17.92
#